data_AF-X1FQ29-F1
#
_entry.id   AF-X1FQ29-F1
#
_cell.length_a   1.000
_cell.length_b   1.000
_cell.length_c   1.000
_cell.angle_alpha   90.00
_cell.angle_beta   90.00
_cell.angle_gamma   90.00
#
_symmetry.space_group_name_H-M   'P 1'
#
loop_
_entity.id
_entity.type
_entity.pdbx_description
1 polymer ?
#
loop_
_entity_poly.entity_id
_entity_poly.type
_entity_poly.pdbx_seq_one_letter_code
_entity_poly.pdbx_strand_id
1 'polypeptide(L)'
;YPDTIALSGYHWDMATPSDQEQRMLHKASYGKQYTEIPYRCMVPQEIENLIVAGRSVSAEWDAMGVLRIMPACFAMGQAAGTAAAMAARTGRSFSALDIEELKHILTSQGAIFSPR
;
A
#
# COMPACT_ATOMS: atom_id res chain seq x y z
N TYR A 1 -5.44 6.72 5.31
CA TYR A 1 -4.34 7.11 6.22
C TYR A 1 -3.72 8.41 5.76
N PRO A 2 -3.04 9.20 6.62
CA PRO A 2 -2.37 10.44 6.17
C PRO A 2 -1.25 10.18 5.15
N ASP A 3 -0.57 9.03 5.28
CA ASP A 3 0.52 8.55 4.43
C ASP A 3 0.06 7.60 3.31
N THR A 4 -1.20 7.67 2.86
CA THR A 4 -1.69 6.85 1.74
C THR A 4 -0.93 7.14 0.45
N ILE A 5 -0.38 6.10 -0.19
CA ILE A 5 0.32 6.19 -1.49
C ILE A 5 -0.41 5.48 -2.64
N ALA A 6 -1.49 4.76 -2.35
CA ALA A 6 -2.32 4.12 -3.36
C ALA A 6 -3.69 3.75 -2.80
N LEU A 7 -4.66 3.57 -3.69
CA LEU A 7 -5.98 3.04 -3.38
C LEU A 7 -6.17 1.72 -4.13
N SER A 8 -6.72 0.71 -3.45
CA SER A 8 -7.15 -0.55 -4.06
C SER A 8 -8.66 -0.68 -3.97
N GLY A 9 -9.35 -0.64 -5.11
CA GLY A 9 -10.81 -0.81 -5.21
C GLY A 9 -11.24 -2.23 -5.60
N TYR A 10 -10.36 -3.21 -5.46
CA TYR A 10 -10.63 -4.57 -5.89
C TYR A 10 -11.32 -5.39 -4.79
N HIS A 11 -11.99 -6.46 -5.20
CA HIS A 11 -12.67 -7.37 -4.30
C HIS A 11 -11.67 -8.25 -3.53
N TRP A 12 -12.09 -8.72 -2.36
CA TRP A 12 -11.32 -9.68 -1.58
C TRP A 12 -11.10 -10.99 -2.37
N ASP A 13 -9.84 -11.33 -2.68
CA ASP A 13 -9.47 -12.51 -3.48
C ASP A 13 -8.50 -13.43 -2.73
N MET A 14 -8.92 -13.92 -1.55
CA MET A 14 -8.18 -14.93 -0.78
C MET A 14 -9.10 -16.09 -0.41
N ALA A 15 -8.60 -17.32 -0.55
CA ALA A 15 -9.31 -18.52 -0.13
C ALA A 15 -9.41 -18.60 1.40
N THR A 16 -10.62 -18.80 1.92
CA THR A 16 -10.85 -19.02 3.35
C THR A 16 -10.37 -20.40 3.78
N PRO A 17 -9.57 -20.55 4.84
CA PRO A 17 -9.21 -21.86 5.39
C PRO A 17 -10.45 -22.49 6.07
N SER A 18 -11.05 -23.49 5.42
CA SER A 18 -12.03 -24.48 5.89
C SER A 18 -13.28 -24.10 6.73
N ASP A 19 -13.43 -22.92 7.33
CA ASP A 19 -14.58 -22.63 8.20
C ASP A 19 -15.70 -21.84 7.51
N GLN A 20 -16.88 -22.49 7.43
CA GLN A 20 -18.12 -21.92 6.87
C GLN A 20 -18.66 -20.70 7.65
N GLU A 21 -18.26 -20.49 8.91
CA GLU A 21 -18.76 -19.38 9.74
C GLU A 21 -18.10 -18.03 9.42
N GLN A 22 -16.86 -18.00 8.90
CA GLN A 22 -16.22 -16.75 8.45
C GLN A 22 -16.78 -16.23 7.11
N ARG A 23 -17.67 -16.98 6.45
CA ARG A 23 -18.49 -16.48 5.31
C ARG A 23 -19.31 -15.25 5.68
N MET A 24 -19.53 -14.96 6.97
CA MET A 24 -20.23 -13.77 7.43
C MET A 24 -19.41 -12.46 7.27
N LEU A 25 -18.07 -12.51 7.20
CA LEU A 25 -17.26 -11.32 6.89
C LEU A 25 -17.40 -10.90 5.42
N HIS A 26 -17.76 -11.82 4.52
CA HIS A 26 -18.19 -11.48 3.15
C HIS A 26 -19.51 -10.69 3.09
N LYS A 27 -20.24 -10.58 4.21
CA LYS A 27 -21.40 -9.72 4.39
C LYS A 27 -21.11 -8.45 5.19
N ALA A 28 -19.87 -8.25 5.64
CA ALA A 28 -19.43 -6.91 5.98
C ALA A 28 -19.35 -6.16 4.65
N SER A 29 -20.43 -5.44 4.34
CA SER A 29 -20.38 -4.32 3.41
C SER A 29 -19.21 -3.46 3.89
N TYR A 30 -18.04 -3.64 3.27
CA TYR A 30 -16.95 -2.68 3.41
C TYR A 30 -17.55 -1.39 2.87
N GLY A 31 -18.09 -0.56 3.77
CA GLY A 31 -18.76 0.70 3.39
C GLY A 31 -17.83 1.64 2.61
N LYS A 32 -16.54 1.31 2.56
CA LYS A 32 -15.51 1.94 1.75
C LYS A 32 -15.34 1.14 0.46
N GLN A 33 -15.56 1.80 -0.68
CA GLN A 33 -15.35 1.23 -2.03
C GLN A 33 -13.87 0.97 -2.36
N TYR A 34 -12.96 1.31 -1.45
CA TYR A 34 -11.53 1.23 -1.65
C TYR A 34 -10.79 1.04 -0.32
N THR A 35 -9.64 0.39 -0.40
CA THR A 35 -8.68 0.23 0.68
C THR A 35 -7.50 1.16 0.43
N GLU A 36 -7.08 1.88 1.47
CA GLU A 36 -5.91 2.75 1.41
C GLU A 36 -4.65 1.94 1.69
N ILE A 37 -3.61 2.16 0.88
CA ILE A 37 -2.29 1.54 1.07
C ILE A 37 -1.36 2.60 1.66
N PRO A 38 -1.05 2.55 2.97
CA PRO A 38 -0.17 3.52 3.61
C PRO A 38 1.31 3.23 3.30
N TYR A 39 2.11 4.27 3.08
CA TYR A 39 3.55 4.15 2.80
C TYR A 39 4.28 3.31 3.87
N ARG A 40 3.91 3.46 5.14
CA ARG A 40 4.55 2.73 6.24
C ARG A 40 4.48 1.20 6.12
N CYS A 41 3.52 0.63 5.39
CA CYS A 41 3.44 -0.83 5.22
C CYS A 41 4.56 -1.36 4.30
N MET A 42 5.24 -0.47 3.58
CA MET A 42 6.36 -0.75 2.69
C MET A 42 7.72 -0.61 3.37
N VAL A 43 7.78 -0.02 4.58
CA VAL A 43 9.04 0.34 5.26
C VAL A 43 9.33 -0.65 6.40
N PRO A 44 10.40 -1.44 6.33
CA PRO A 44 10.87 -2.27 7.44
C PRO A 44 11.27 -1.43 8.66
N GLN A 45 11.05 -1.94 9.87
CA GLN A 45 11.36 -1.22 11.11
C GLN A 45 12.86 -1.23 11.47
N GLU A 46 13.57 -2.30 11.12
CA GLU A 46 14.96 -2.53 11.57
C GLU A 46 16.01 -2.21 10.49
N ILE A 47 15.60 -2.10 9.22
CA ILE A 47 16.52 -1.94 8.09
C ILE A 47 16.19 -0.63 7.37
N GLU A 48 17.07 0.36 7.51
CA GLU A 48 16.83 1.73 7.04
C GLU A 48 17.00 1.93 5.53
N ASN A 49 17.77 1.08 4.87
CA ASN A 49 18.10 1.14 3.44
C ASN A 49 17.34 0.10 2.59
N LEU A 50 16.24 -0.45 3.11
CA LEU A 50 15.39 -1.41 2.43
C LEU A 50 13.96 -0.87 2.33
N ILE A 51 13.33 -1.08 1.18
CA ILE A 51 11.89 -0.85 0.98
C ILE A 51 11.28 -2.05 0.28
N VAL A 52 10.08 -2.45 0.68
CA VAL A 52 9.37 -3.61 0.13
C VAL A 52 8.08 -3.18 -0.57
N ALA A 53 7.73 -3.83 -1.67
CA ALA A 53 6.55 -3.52 -2.46
C ALA A 53 5.86 -4.81 -2.93
N GLY A 54 4.54 -4.77 -3.06
CA GLY A 54 3.76 -5.93 -3.53
C GLY A 54 3.62 -7.01 -2.46
N ARG A 55 3.95 -8.26 -2.78
CA ARG A 55 3.68 -9.41 -1.90
C ARG A 55 4.46 -9.43 -0.59
N SER A 56 5.58 -8.72 -0.51
CA SER A 56 6.44 -8.67 0.67
C SER A 56 6.03 -7.59 1.69
N VAL A 57 4.99 -6.80 1.43
CA VAL A 57 4.54 -5.76 2.36
C VAL A 57 3.86 -6.33 3.59
N SER A 58 4.00 -5.60 4.70
CA SER A 58 3.36 -5.91 5.97
C SER A 58 1.85 -5.68 5.87
N ALA A 59 1.08 -6.73 6.13
CA ALA A 59 -0.38 -6.69 6.09
C ALA A 59 -0.95 -7.81 6.96
N GLU A 60 -2.09 -7.55 7.59
CA GLU A 60 -2.90 -8.59 8.20
C GLU A 60 -3.46 -9.54 7.14
N TRP A 61 -3.85 -10.74 7.56
CA TRP A 61 -4.38 -11.75 6.66
C TRP A 61 -5.57 -11.22 5.85
N ASP A 62 -6.45 -10.40 6.47
CA ASP A 62 -7.64 -9.75 5.91
C ASP A 62 -7.35 -8.50 5.06
N ALA A 63 -6.13 -7.97 5.03
CA ALA A 63 -5.74 -6.90 4.11
C ALA A 63 -5.05 -7.46 2.86
N MET A 64 -4.57 -8.69 2.94
CA MET A 64 -3.70 -9.32 1.96
C MET A 64 -4.34 -9.50 0.57
N GLY A 65 -5.62 -9.84 0.53
CA GLY A 65 -6.38 -10.11 -0.69
C GLY A 65 -6.62 -8.88 -1.56
N VAL A 66 -6.63 -7.67 -0.99
CA VAL A 66 -6.81 -6.41 -1.75
C VAL A 66 -5.49 -5.68 -2.00
N LEU A 67 -4.48 -5.88 -1.14
CA LEU A 67 -3.17 -5.24 -1.27
C LEU A 67 -2.26 -5.91 -2.31
N ARG A 68 -2.41 -7.22 -2.55
CA ARG A 68 -1.42 -8.00 -3.33
C ARG A 68 -1.83 -8.32 -4.77
N ILE A 69 -2.90 -7.70 -5.24
CA ILE A 69 -3.29 -7.74 -6.65
C ILE A 69 -2.35 -6.90 -7.52
N MET A 70 -2.35 -7.18 -8.83
CA MET A 70 -1.44 -6.51 -9.77
C MET A 70 -1.53 -4.97 -9.75
N PRO A 71 -2.72 -4.33 -9.75
CA PRO A 71 -2.81 -2.86 -9.73
C PRO A 71 -2.18 -2.24 -8.49
N ALA A 72 -2.44 -2.81 -7.31
CA ALA A 72 -1.84 -2.37 -6.06
C ALA A 72 -0.32 -2.58 -6.04
N CYS A 73 0.15 -3.71 -6.60
CA CYS A 73 1.59 -3.97 -6.76
C CYS A 73 2.28 -2.95 -7.67
N PHE A 74 1.64 -2.54 -8.78
CA PHE A 74 2.18 -1.50 -9.65
C PHE A 74 2.29 -0.16 -8.94
N ALA A 75 1.23 0.25 -8.22
CA ALA A 75 1.23 1.50 -7.49
C ALA A 75 2.30 1.53 -6.37
N MET A 76 2.44 0.43 -5.61
CA MET A 76 3.51 0.29 -4.63
C MET A 76 4.90 0.29 -5.29
N GLY A 77 5.06 -0.35 -6.45
CA GLY A 77 6.33 -0.35 -7.19
C GLY A 77 6.75 1.05 -7.64
N GLN A 78 5.80 1.85 -8.14
CA GLN A 78 6.04 3.25 -8.48
C GLN A 78 6.44 4.06 -7.24
N ALA A 79 5.68 3.95 -6.14
CA ALA A 79 5.98 4.62 -4.88
C ALA A 79 7.37 4.24 -4.34
N ALA A 80 7.75 2.96 -4.41
CA ALA A 80 9.05 2.48 -3.97
C ALA A 80 10.21 3.05 -4.80
N GLY A 81 10.06 3.07 -6.13
CA GLY A 81 11.07 3.64 -7.03
C GLY A 81 11.26 5.14 -6.82
N THR A 82 10.15 5.89 -6.67
CA THR A 82 10.20 7.33 -6.36
C THR A 82 10.85 7.59 -5.00
N ALA A 83 10.48 6.82 -3.97
CA ALA A 83 11.10 6.91 -2.65
C ALA A 83 12.60 6.60 -2.70
N ALA A 84 13.02 5.60 -3.47
CA ALA A 84 14.44 5.27 -3.63
C ALA A 84 15.23 6.41 -4.28
N ALA A 85 14.65 7.07 -5.30
CA ALA A 85 15.26 8.25 -5.92
C ALA A 85 15.36 9.43 -4.93
N MET A 86 14.35 9.64 -4.09
CA MET A 86 14.37 10.66 -3.03
C MET A 86 15.42 10.35 -1.96
N ALA A 87 15.50 9.10 -1.50
CA ALA A 87 16.49 8.64 -0.53
C ALA A 87 17.92 8.85 -1.06
N ALA A 88 18.18 8.47 -2.31
CA ALA A 88 19.47 8.68 -2.96
C ALA A 88 19.85 10.17 -3.09
N ARG A 89 18.87 11.05 -3.37
CA ARG A 89 19.11 12.50 -3.48
C ARG A 89 19.33 13.19 -2.13
N THR A 90 18.62 12.77 -1.09
CA THR A 90 18.58 13.47 0.20
C THR A 90 19.50 12.85 1.25
N GLY A 91 19.98 11.62 1.02
CA GLY A 91 20.72 10.83 2.00
C GLY A 91 19.88 10.36 3.19
N ARG A 92 18.54 10.48 3.12
CA ARG A 92 17.63 10.04 4.18
C ARG A 92 17.24 8.58 4.01
N SER A 93 17.01 7.89 5.14
CA SER A 93 16.41 6.56 5.16
C SER A 93 14.96 6.58 4.68
N PHE A 94 14.43 5.42 4.29
CA PHE A 94 13.03 5.32 3.84
C PHE A 94 12.03 5.75 4.92
N SER A 95 12.32 5.52 6.20
CA SER A 95 11.48 5.95 7.33
C SER A 95 11.52 7.46 7.59
N ALA A 96 12.53 8.18 7.08
CA ALA A 96 12.75 9.62 7.29
C ALA A 96 12.42 10.49 6.07
N LEU A 97 11.86 9.90 5.01
CA LEU A 97 11.45 10.63 3.82
C LEU A 97 10.26 11.55 4.08
N ASP A 98 10.22 12.67 3.36
CA ASP A 98 9.06 13.56 3.32
C ASP A 98 7.96 12.91 2.48
N ILE A 99 6.92 12.43 3.15
CA ILE A 99 5.81 11.73 2.50
C ILE A 99 4.93 12.69 1.69
N GLU A 100 4.87 13.96 2.04
CA GLU A 100 4.11 14.94 1.25
C GLU A 100 4.85 15.28 -0.05
N GLU A 101 6.19 15.37 -0.02
CA GLU A 101 6.99 15.46 -1.25
C GLU A 101 6.79 14.22 -2.14
N LEU A 102 6.80 13.01 -1.55
CA LEU A 102 6.56 11.77 -2.28
C LEU A 102 5.18 11.77 -2.95
N LYS A 103 4.13 12.11 -2.20
CA LYS A 103 2.76 12.20 -2.72
C LYS A 103 2.66 13.25 -3.82
N HIS A 104 3.30 14.41 -3.66
CA HIS A 104 3.32 15.44 -4.70
C HIS A 104 3.95 14.94 -6.00
N ILE A 105 5.10 14.26 -5.93
CA ILE A 105 5.75 13.67 -7.12
C ILE A 105 4.83 12.64 -7.78
N LEU A 106 4.26 11.73 -7.00
CA LEU A 106 3.37 10.70 -7.53
C LEU A 106 2.09 11.29 -8.14
N THR A 107 1.46 12.29 -7.52
CA THR A 107 0.27 12.97 -8.09
C THR A 107 0.62 13.73 -9.36
N SER A 108 1.82 14.33 -9.46
CA SER A 108 2.29 14.96 -10.71
C SER A 108 2.42 13.96 -11.87
N GLN A 109 2.57 12.67 -11.56
CA GLN A 109 2.59 11.54 -12.50
C GLN A 109 1.22 10.87 -12.67
N GLY A 110 0.15 11.43 -12.09
CA GLY A 110 -1.23 10.94 -12.24
C GLY A 110 -1.70 9.97 -11.15
N ALA A 111 -0.94 9.76 -10.07
CA ALA A 111 -1.40 8.91 -8.96
C ALA A 111 -2.58 9.53 -8.20
N ILE A 112 -3.46 8.67 -7.69
CA ILE A 112 -4.72 9.04 -7.01
C ILE A 112 -4.71 8.47 -5.58
N PHE A 113 -4.88 9.35 -4.57
CA PHE A 113 -4.88 8.98 -3.14
C PHE A 113 -6.19 9.30 -2.42
N SER A 114 -7.14 9.94 -3.11
CA SER A 114 -8.49 10.19 -2.63
C SER A 114 -9.49 9.96 -3.77
N PRO A 115 -10.72 9.54 -3.48
CA PRO A 115 -11.77 9.44 -4.49
C PRO A 115 -12.00 10.78 -5.16
N ARG A 116 -12.33 10.74 -6.45
CA ARG A 116 -12.85 11.91 -7.18
C ARG A 116 -14.36 11.99 -7.03
#